data_AF-A0A7V9PFE0-F1
#
_entry.id   AF-A0A7V9PFE0-F1
#
_cell.length_a   1.000
_cell.length_b   1.000
_cell.length_c   1.000
_cell.angle_alpha   90.00
_cell.angle_beta   90.00
_cell.angle_gamma   90.00
#
_symmetry.space_group_name_H-M   'P 1'
#
loop_
_entity.id
_entity.type
_entity.pdbx_description
1 polymer ?
#
loop_
_entity_poly.entity_id
_entity_poly.type
_entity_poly.pdbx_seq_one_letter_code
_entity_poly.pdbx_strand_id
1 'polypeptide(L)'
;MLQLSQRPLTASAADAPLFADRAPELQQLDRAVELRFNTLVLADRGMGTTSLLHRVERRLVDRGIPTEFLGPDAAETAASVLAAVREVFDGAGQETVLLVDDLDADVAFELFGRRRDDLWQTPVRWVVGASTSRSSVFRRPPADTFFEVVLELPELSADAAEELLRRRVAAAGATTPDAVRLAAAIPVIATQVTPRTPRALLAAARATVLADEDGQPGALGQVRHLQQAQGLGRAPAMLFSELQALGSASASDEELLRRLGWTRGRTAQVLKQLEEAGLVAGHDDHRGSPGRPRRVYAVTGGGEDG
;
A
#
# COMPACT_ATOMS: atom_id res chain seq x y z
N MET A 1 -5.56 -17.06 -12.58
CA MET A 1 -5.23 -16.98 -11.13
C MET A 1 -4.99 -15.52 -10.77
N LEU A 2 -5.58 -15.03 -9.68
CA LEU A 2 -5.48 -13.63 -9.27
C LEU A 2 -4.03 -13.20 -8.99
N GLN A 3 -3.61 -12.08 -9.59
CA GLN A 3 -2.25 -11.55 -9.46
C GLN A 3 -2.16 -10.52 -8.32
N LEU A 4 -2.39 -10.97 -7.09
CA LEU A 4 -2.39 -10.15 -5.86
C LEU A 4 -1.05 -10.18 -5.10
N SER A 5 0.02 -10.63 -5.77
CA SER A 5 1.37 -10.61 -5.17
C SER A 5 1.79 -9.17 -4.87
N GLN A 6 2.44 -8.97 -3.73
CA GLN A 6 3.05 -7.69 -3.33
C GLN A 6 4.50 -7.58 -3.82
N ARG A 7 4.99 -8.57 -4.58
CA ARG A 7 6.31 -8.48 -5.19
C ARG A 7 6.36 -7.26 -6.11
N PRO A 8 7.49 -6.54 -6.17
CA PRO A 8 7.69 -5.54 -7.19
C PRO A 8 7.47 -6.13 -8.59
N LEU A 9 6.83 -5.34 -9.45
CA LEU A 9 6.75 -5.63 -10.88
C LEU A 9 8.14 -5.38 -11.49
N THR A 10 8.57 -6.33 -12.32
CA THR A 10 9.86 -6.28 -13.03
C THR A 10 9.69 -5.69 -14.43
N ALA A 11 10.79 -5.46 -15.14
CA ALA A 11 10.76 -5.01 -16.55
C ALA A 11 10.24 -6.08 -17.54
N SER A 12 9.75 -7.22 -17.06
CA SER A 12 9.25 -8.30 -17.92
C SER A 12 7.98 -7.91 -18.68
N ALA A 13 7.81 -8.47 -19.87
CA ALA A 13 6.59 -8.29 -20.67
C ALA A 13 5.34 -8.84 -19.95
N ALA A 14 5.50 -9.83 -19.06
CA ALA A 14 4.41 -10.40 -18.26
C ALA A 14 3.90 -9.44 -17.18
N ASP A 15 4.79 -8.60 -16.62
CA ASP A 15 4.44 -7.64 -15.56
C ASP A 15 3.93 -6.30 -16.14
N ALA A 16 4.28 -5.97 -17.38
CA ALA A 16 3.84 -4.76 -18.07
C ALA A 16 2.32 -4.46 -18.00
N PRO A 17 1.41 -5.42 -18.27
CA PRO A 17 -0.03 -5.16 -18.18
C PRO A 17 -0.51 -4.95 -16.73
N LEU A 18 0.23 -5.42 -15.73
CA LEU A 18 -0.09 -5.26 -14.31
C LEU A 18 0.31 -3.88 -13.77
N PHE A 19 1.16 -3.16 -14.50
CA PHE A 19 1.54 -1.78 -14.19
C PHE A 19 0.41 -0.84 -14.61
N ALA A 20 -0.57 -0.73 -13.75
CA ALA A 20 -1.45 0.43 -13.68
C ALA A 20 -0.81 1.45 -12.74
N ASP A 21 -1.26 2.70 -12.90
CA ASP A 21 -1.02 3.79 -11.93
C ASP A 21 0.38 4.37 -12.02
N ARG A 22 0.48 5.69 -11.88
CA ARG A 22 1.70 6.49 -12.13
C ARG A 22 1.93 6.94 -13.60
N ALA A 23 0.89 7.01 -14.43
CA ALA A 23 1.05 7.52 -15.80
C ALA A 23 1.63 8.96 -15.87
N PRO A 24 1.19 9.91 -15.02
CA PRO A 24 1.81 11.24 -14.98
C PRO A 24 3.29 11.19 -14.58
N GLU A 25 3.64 10.42 -13.56
CA GLU A 25 5.00 10.30 -13.06
C GLU A 25 5.92 9.59 -14.09
N LEU A 26 5.41 8.58 -14.80
CA LEU A 26 6.11 7.97 -15.93
C LEU A 26 6.38 8.98 -17.05
N GLN A 27 5.38 9.80 -17.42
CA GLN A 27 5.56 10.82 -18.45
C GLN A 27 6.61 11.86 -18.03
N GLN A 28 6.62 12.25 -16.75
CA GLN A 28 7.65 13.14 -16.22
C GLN A 28 9.04 12.53 -16.27
N LEU A 29 9.18 11.24 -15.91
CA LEU A 29 10.46 10.53 -15.99
C LEU A 29 10.95 10.36 -17.43
N ASP A 30 10.07 9.95 -18.34
CA ASP A 30 10.40 9.87 -19.77
C ASP A 30 10.89 11.23 -20.28
N ARG A 31 10.20 12.31 -19.91
CA ARG A 31 10.57 13.67 -20.33
C ARG A 31 11.89 14.12 -19.73
N ALA A 32 12.15 13.82 -18.47
CA ALA A 32 13.41 14.15 -17.81
C ALA A 32 14.59 13.42 -18.46
N VAL A 33 14.44 12.13 -18.79
CA VAL A 33 15.45 11.36 -19.51
C VAL A 33 15.69 11.92 -20.91
N GLU A 34 14.65 12.26 -21.65
CA GLU A 34 14.78 12.90 -22.97
C GLU A 34 15.52 14.23 -22.93
N LEU A 35 15.28 15.01 -21.88
CA LEU A 35 15.96 16.27 -21.63
C LEU A 35 17.33 16.11 -20.95
N ARG A 36 17.75 14.86 -20.70
CA ARG A 36 19.04 14.48 -20.10
C ARG A 36 19.25 15.01 -18.68
N PHE A 37 18.18 15.17 -17.91
CA PHE A 37 18.25 15.57 -16.51
C PHE A 37 18.52 14.38 -15.59
N ASN A 38 19.37 14.59 -14.59
CA ASN A 38 19.45 13.68 -13.46
C ASN A 38 18.18 13.85 -12.62
N THR A 39 17.57 12.72 -12.30
CA THR A 39 16.28 12.68 -11.64
C THR A 39 16.37 11.93 -10.32
N LEU A 40 15.83 12.54 -9.27
CA LEU A 40 15.61 11.89 -7.98
C LEU A 40 14.12 11.57 -7.83
N VAL A 41 13.81 10.31 -7.55
CA VAL A 41 12.46 9.83 -7.24
C VAL A 41 12.38 9.56 -5.74
N LEU A 42 11.58 10.34 -5.04
CA LEU A 42 11.36 10.22 -3.60
C LEU A 42 10.04 9.51 -3.33
N ALA A 43 10.09 8.39 -2.62
CA ALA A 43 8.88 7.75 -2.12
C ALA A 43 9.14 6.86 -0.94
N ASP A 44 8.17 6.76 -0.04
CA ASP A 44 8.25 5.81 1.06
C ASP A 44 7.94 4.37 0.61
N ARG A 45 8.29 3.43 1.49
CA ARG A 45 8.24 2.00 1.21
C ARG A 45 6.82 1.59 0.82
N GLY A 46 6.66 1.04 -0.38
CA GLY A 46 5.38 0.49 -0.87
C GLY A 46 4.58 1.40 -1.79
N MET A 47 5.11 2.59 -2.09
CA MET A 47 4.54 3.56 -3.03
C MET A 47 4.71 3.17 -4.50
N GLY A 48 5.58 2.20 -4.78
CA GLY A 48 5.80 1.63 -6.11
C GLY A 48 7.10 2.04 -6.81
N THR A 49 8.09 2.63 -6.12
CA THR A 49 9.35 3.11 -6.73
C THR A 49 10.06 2.05 -7.55
N THR A 50 10.37 0.87 -6.98
CA THR A 50 11.00 -0.24 -7.70
C THR A 50 10.24 -0.62 -8.97
N SER A 51 8.91 -0.73 -8.89
CA SER A 51 8.06 -1.06 -10.04
C SER A 51 8.02 0.06 -11.08
N LEU A 52 8.06 1.32 -10.65
CA LEU A 52 8.16 2.48 -11.52
C LEU A 52 9.49 2.50 -12.27
N LEU A 53 10.61 2.26 -11.57
CA LEU A 53 11.94 2.21 -12.18
C LEU A 53 12.06 1.07 -13.19
N HIS A 54 11.60 -0.14 -12.86
CA HIS A 54 11.54 -1.24 -13.84
C HIS A 54 10.63 -0.92 -15.05
N ARG A 55 9.58 -0.12 -14.84
CA ARG A 55 8.73 0.31 -15.95
C ARG A 55 9.45 1.32 -16.85
N VAL A 56 10.23 2.22 -16.27
CA VAL A 56 11.12 3.13 -17.02
C VAL A 56 12.18 2.33 -17.76
N GLU A 57 12.86 1.40 -17.09
CA GLU A 57 13.85 0.48 -17.68
C GLU A 57 13.30 -0.16 -18.95
N ARG A 58 12.12 -0.78 -18.85
CA ARG A 58 11.48 -1.43 -19.99
C ARG A 58 11.25 -0.46 -21.16
N ARG A 59 10.75 0.75 -20.88
CA ARG A 59 10.47 1.76 -21.92
C ARG A 59 11.75 2.26 -22.59
N LEU A 60 12.83 2.43 -21.84
CA LEU A 60 14.12 2.84 -22.38
C LEU A 60 14.73 1.74 -23.26
N VAL A 61 14.67 0.48 -22.81
CA VAL A 61 15.10 -0.69 -23.59
C VAL A 61 14.28 -0.83 -24.87
N ASP A 62 12.95 -0.69 -24.81
CA ASP A 62 12.07 -0.74 -25.99
C ASP A 62 12.38 0.40 -26.99
N ARG A 63 12.99 1.50 -26.55
CA ARG A 63 13.45 2.63 -27.39
C ARG A 63 14.91 2.49 -27.87
N GLY A 64 15.61 1.43 -27.46
CA GLY A 64 17.04 1.23 -27.77
C GLY A 64 17.98 2.18 -27.03
N ILE A 65 17.55 2.74 -25.88
CA ILE A 65 18.39 3.60 -25.03
C ILE A 65 19.20 2.68 -24.10
N PRO A 66 20.55 2.75 -24.09
CA PRO A 66 21.37 1.99 -23.15
C PRO A 66 20.96 2.28 -21.72
N THR A 67 20.62 1.23 -20.97
CA THR A 67 20.07 1.35 -19.62
C THR A 67 20.64 0.24 -18.75
N GLU A 68 20.98 0.59 -17.52
CA GLU A 68 21.43 -0.34 -16.49
C GLU A 68 20.61 -0.13 -15.21
N PHE A 69 20.20 -1.22 -14.56
CA PHE A 69 19.40 -1.20 -13.35
C PHE A 69 20.19 -1.76 -12.16
N LEU A 70 20.36 -0.95 -11.12
CA LEU A 70 20.93 -1.35 -9.84
C LEU A 70 19.80 -1.52 -8.83
N GLY A 71 19.59 -2.77 -8.41
CA GLY A 71 18.66 -3.08 -7.33
C GLY A 71 19.20 -2.65 -5.95
N PRO A 72 18.36 -2.75 -4.91
CA PRO A 72 18.68 -2.28 -3.56
C PRO A 72 20.00 -2.83 -3.03
N ASP A 73 20.23 -4.15 -3.16
CA ASP A 73 21.46 -4.82 -2.67
C ASP A 73 22.74 -4.24 -3.31
N ALA A 74 22.67 -3.87 -4.60
CA ALA A 74 23.78 -3.25 -5.31
C ALA A 74 23.92 -1.74 -5.02
N ALA A 75 22.89 -1.11 -4.47
CA ALA A 75 22.88 0.30 -4.09
C ALA A 75 23.35 0.54 -2.64
N GLU A 76 23.59 -0.51 -1.84
CA GLU A 76 23.99 -0.39 -0.43
C GLU A 76 25.38 0.22 -0.21
N THR A 77 26.25 0.24 -1.22
CA THR A 77 27.60 0.79 -1.09
C THR A 77 27.98 1.72 -2.25
N ALA A 78 28.78 2.75 -1.97
CA ALA A 78 29.29 3.61 -3.04
C ALA A 78 30.22 2.84 -4.00
N ALA A 79 30.95 1.85 -3.49
CA ALA A 79 31.86 1.03 -4.29
C ALA A 79 31.14 0.22 -5.37
N SER A 80 29.99 -0.38 -5.06
CA SER A 80 29.18 -1.14 -6.02
C SER A 80 28.56 -0.23 -7.08
N VAL A 81 28.06 0.95 -6.68
CA VAL A 81 27.54 1.93 -7.65
C VAL A 81 28.65 2.46 -8.57
N LEU A 82 29.84 2.73 -8.04
CA LEU A 82 31.00 3.15 -8.85
C LEU A 82 31.50 2.03 -9.77
N ALA A 83 31.35 0.75 -9.39
CA ALA A 83 31.68 -0.38 -10.26
C ALA A 83 30.77 -0.40 -11.49
N ALA A 84 29.46 -0.21 -11.32
CA ALA A 84 28.50 -0.09 -12.43
C ALA A 84 28.84 1.07 -13.37
N VAL A 85 29.17 2.25 -12.80
CA VAL A 85 29.62 3.40 -13.61
C VAL A 85 30.86 3.04 -14.45
N ARG A 86 31.81 2.29 -13.89
CA ARG A 86 33.01 1.86 -14.63
C ARG A 86 32.68 0.89 -15.75
N GLU A 87 31.75 -0.04 -15.54
CA GLU A 87 31.30 -0.96 -16.59
C GLU A 87 30.71 -0.20 -17.79
N VAL A 88 29.95 0.87 -17.54
CA VAL A 88 29.45 1.76 -18.61
C VAL A 88 30.59 2.41 -19.40
N PHE A 89 31.64 2.88 -18.73
CA PHE A 89 32.81 3.45 -19.41
C PHE A 89 33.53 2.42 -20.29
N ASP A 90 33.71 1.20 -19.78
CA ASP A 90 34.40 0.13 -20.49
C ASP A 90 33.58 -0.37 -21.70
N GLY A 91 32.24 -0.26 -21.63
CA GLY A 91 31.27 -0.72 -22.62
C GLY A 91 31.09 0.12 -23.90
N ALA A 92 32.07 0.95 -24.27
CA ALA A 92 32.12 1.85 -25.45
C ALA A 92 31.69 3.32 -25.24
N GLY A 93 31.54 3.78 -24.00
CA GLY A 93 31.38 5.21 -23.69
C GLY A 93 30.11 5.87 -24.26
N GLN A 94 29.10 5.08 -24.59
CA GLN A 94 27.78 5.59 -24.96
C GLN A 94 27.08 6.16 -23.73
N GLU A 95 26.21 7.15 -23.94
CA GLU A 95 25.40 7.71 -22.87
C GLU A 95 24.41 6.64 -22.37
N THR A 96 24.53 6.26 -21.10
CA THR A 96 23.73 5.20 -20.47
C THR A 96 22.91 5.76 -19.32
N VAL A 97 21.64 5.36 -19.25
CA VAL A 97 20.77 5.68 -18.11
C VAL A 97 20.99 4.66 -17.01
N LEU A 98 21.50 5.08 -15.86
CA LEU A 98 21.65 4.28 -14.66
C LEU A 98 20.46 4.50 -13.73
N LEU A 99 19.64 3.47 -13.59
CA LEU A 99 18.50 3.42 -12.69
C LEU A 99 18.97 2.81 -11.36
N VAL A 100 18.87 3.54 -10.27
CA VAL A 100 19.32 3.08 -8.93
C VAL A 100 18.12 3.00 -8.01
N ASP A 101 17.79 1.81 -7.51
CA ASP A 101 16.67 1.60 -6.60
C ASP A 101 17.12 1.64 -5.13
N ASP A 102 16.30 2.29 -4.29
CA ASP A 102 16.47 2.42 -2.84
C ASP A 102 17.89 2.82 -2.37
N LEU A 103 18.44 3.91 -2.93
CA LEU A 103 19.77 4.38 -2.57
C LEU A 103 19.80 4.93 -1.13
N ASP A 104 20.74 4.42 -0.34
CA ASP A 104 20.94 4.88 1.03
C ASP A 104 21.51 6.31 1.11
N ALA A 105 21.18 7.02 2.19
CA ALA A 105 21.58 8.40 2.41
C ALA A 105 23.09 8.57 2.54
N ASP A 106 23.79 7.64 3.22
CA ASP A 106 25.23 7.73 3.41
C ASP A 106 25.97 7.50 2.08
N VAL A 107 25.49 6.56 1.28
CA VAL A 107 25.98 6.30 -0.08
C VAL A 107 25.74 7.52 -0.98
N ALA A 108 24.54 8.09 -0.92
CA ALA A 108 24.21 9.28 -1.69
C ALA A 108 25.11 10.47 -1.34
N PHE A 109 25.42 10.68 -0.06
CA PHE A 109 26.35 11.73 0.37
C PHE A 109 27.77 11.50 -0.16
N GLU A 110 28.25 10.25 -0.14
CA GLU A 110 29.55 9.91 -0.71
C GLU A 110 29.60 10.16 -2.22
N LEU A 111 28.59 9.71 -2.95
CA LEU A 111 28.53 9.81 -4.41
C LEU A 111 28.26 11.26 -4.87
N PHE A 112 27.10 11.80 -4.50
CA PHE A 112 26.61 13.08 -5.04
C PHE A 112 27.03 14.28 -4.19
N GLY A 113 27.52 14.07 -2.97
CA GLY A 113 28.14 15.12 -2.17
C GLY A 113 29.63 15.24 -2.45
N ARG A 114 30.40 14.17 -2.22
CA ARG A 114 31.87 14.23 -2.29
C ARG A 114 32.45 14.03 -3.69
N ARG A 115 31.82 13.21 -4.54
CA ARG A 115 32.31 12.85 -5.88
C ARG A 115 31.47 13.46 -7.02
N ARG A 116 30.61 14.43 -6.70
CA ARG A 116 29.67 15.06 -7.62
C ARG A 116 30.31 15.47 -8.95
N ASP A 117 31.42 16.19 -8.86
CA ASP A 117 32.08 16.79 -10.02
C ASP A 117 32.70 15.71 -10.93
N ASP A 118 33.16 14.60 -10.34
CA ASP A 118 33.63 13.43 -11.09
C ASP A 118 32.45 12.73 -11.79
N LEU A 119 31.33 12.54 -11.07
CA LEU A 119 30.13 11.88 -11.60
C LEU A 119 29.47 12.68 -12.75
N TRP A 120 29.55 14.01 -12.72
CA TRP A 120 29.06 14.87 -13.82
C TRP A 120 29.86 14.72 -15.12
N GLN A 121 31.12 14.31 -15.04
CA GLN A 121 31.97 14.11 -16.23
C GLN A 121 31.74 12.74 -16.88
N THR A 122 30.91 11.89 -16.26
CA THR A 122 30.61 10.56 -16.78
C THR A 122 29.52 10.59 -17.85
N PRO A 123 29.51 9.63 -18.80
CA PRO A 123 28.42 9.48 -19.77
C PRO A 123 27.16 8.86 -19.13
N VAL A 124 27.01 8.95 -17.80
CA VAL A 124 25.89 8.35 -17.07
C VAL A 124 24.81 9.38 -16.80
N ARG A 125 23.56 9.02 -17.10
CA ARG A 125 22.36 9.76 -16.70
C ARG A 125 21.67 9.03 -15.56
N TRP A 126 21.37 9.77 -14.50
CA TRP A 126 20.99 9.17 -13.23
C TRP A 126 19.49 9.28 -13.01
N VAL A 127 18.84 8.15 -12.70
CA VAL A 127 17.49 8.13 -12.12
C VAL A 127 17.56 7.36 -10.82
N VAL A 128 17.46 8.06 -9.69
CA VAL A 128 17.73 7.50 -8.36
C VAL A 128 16.45 7.46 -7.55
N GLY A 129 16.05 6.28 -7.10
CA GLY A 129 15.00 6.07 -6.11
C GLY A 129 15.56 6.18 -4.69
N ALA A 130 14.89 6.93 -3.82
CA ALA A 130 15.22 7.02 -2.40
C ALA A 130 13.97 7.26 -1.54
N SER A 131 14.07 6.99 -0.23
CA SER A 131 12.96 7.26 0.71
C SER A 131 12.79 8.75 0.97
N THR A 132 11.52 9.21 1.01
CA THR A 132 11.15 10.59 1.38
C THR A 132 11.67 10.97 2.78
N SER A 133 11.64 10.03 3.72
CA SER A 133 12.19 10.21 5.07
C SER A 133 13.69 10.58 5.11
N ARG A 134 14.43 10.27 4.05
CA ARG A 134 15.87 10.53 3.89
C ARG A 134 16.17 11.64 2.87
N SER A 135 15.15 12.36 2.41
CA SER A 135 15.27 13.38 1.34
C SER A 135 16.19 14.55 1.67
N SER A 136 16.45 14.84 2.95
CA SER A 136 17.27 15.98 3.37
C SER A 136 18.71 15.91 2.86
N VAL A 137 19.27 14.71 2.68
CA VAL A 137 20.65 14.53 2.20
C VAL A 137 20.76 14.86 0.71
N PHE A 138 19.72 14.56 -0.07
CA PHE A 138 19.67 14.83 -1.50
C PHE A 138 19.30 16.28 -1.83
N ARG A 139 18.75 17.03 -0.87
CA ARG A 139 18.22 18.39 -1.05
C ARG A 139 19.06 19.48 -0.43
N ARG A 140 20.25 19.15 0.08
CA ARG A 140 21.19 20.11 0.64
C ARG A 140 22.49 20.12 -0.14
N PRO A 141 23.22 21.24 -0.15
CA PRO A 141 24.58 21.27 -0.67
C PRO A 141 25.44 20.16 -0.05
N PRO A 142 26.24 19.43 -0.85
CA PRO A 142 26.54 19.67 -2.27
C PRO A 142 25.62 18.95 -3.28
N ALA A 143 24.72 18.07 -2.81
CA ALA A 143 23.99 17.12 -3.65
C ALA A 143 22.74 17.71 -4.31
N ASP A 144 22.21 18.81 -3.79
CA ASP A 144 21.04 19.53 -4.31
C ASP A 144 21.19 19.99 -5.75
N THR A 145 22.41 20.32 -6.18
CA THR A 145 22.69 20.73 -7.56
C THR A 145 22.80 19.56 -8.53
N PHE A 146 23.00 18.33 -8.04
CA PHE A 146 23.24 17.17 -8.90
C PHE A 146 21.98 16.68 -9.61
N PHE A 147 20.81 16.86 -8.98
CA PHE A 147 19.51 16.45 -9.50
C PHE A 147 18.71 17.66 -9.97
N GLU A 148 18.56 17.81 -11.28
CA GLU A 148 17.77 18.90 -11.86
C GLU A 148 16.26 18.65 -11.73
N VAL A 149 15.84 17.38 -11.59
CA VAL A 149 14.45 17.00 -11.38
C VAL A 149 14.30 16.20 -10.10
N VAL A 150 13.37 16.60 -9.25
CA VAL A 150 12.97 15.85 -8.06
C VAL A 150 11.49 15.54 -8.13
N LEU A 151 11.15 14.26 -8.15
CA LEU A 151 9.81 13.75 -8.28
C LEU A 151 9.42 13.03 -6.99
N GLU A 152 8.46 13.58 -6.24
CA GLU A 152 7.89 12.92 -5.08
C GLU A 152 6.68 12.09 -5.50
N LEU A 153 6.65 10.79 -5.19
CA LEU A 153 5.50 9.94 -5.49
C LEU A 153 4.39 10.17 -4.44
N PRO A 154 3.22 10.71 -4.83
CA PRO A 154 2.11 10.89 -3.91
C PRO A 154 1.43 9.56 -3.61
N GLU A 155 0.52 9.50 -2.63
CA GLU A 155 -0.41 8.36 -2.55
C GLU A 155 -1.25 8.27 -3.82
N LEU A 156 -1.75 7.07 -4.15
CA LEU A 156 -2.63 6.91 -5.29
C LEU A 156 -3.94 7.67 -5.07
N SER A 157 -4.47 8.26 -6.14
CA SER A 157 -5.86 8.72 -6.17
C SER A 157 -6.81 7.51 -6.07
N ALA A 158 -8.09 7.76 -5.82
CA ALA A 158 -9.08 6.68 -5.76
C ALA A 158 -9.22 6.00 -7.12
N ASP A 159 -9.23 6.80 -8.20
CA ASP A 159 -9.30 6.30 -9.57
C ASP A 159 -8.10 5.42 -9.93
N ALA A 160 -6.89 5.84 -9.52
CA ALA A 160 -5.68 5.05 -9.71
C ALA A 160 -5.70 3.78 -8.82
N ALA A 161 -6.10 3.89 -7.56
CA ALA A 161 -6.24 2.72 -6.69
C ALA A 161 -7.24 1.69 -7.24
N GLU A 162 -8.32 2.15 -7.86
CA GLU A 162 -9.30 1.31 -8.54
C GLU A 162 -8.74 0.67 -9.82
N GLU A 163 -8.09 1.46 -10.67
CA GLU A 163 -7.43 0.97 -11.88
C GLU A 163 -6.38 -0.10 -11.55
N LEU A 164 -5.56 0.10 -10.51
CA LEU A 164 -4.62 -0.89 -9.97
C LEU A 164 -5.26 -2.26 -9.83
N LEU A 165 -6.37 -2.29 -9.10
CA LEU A 165 -7.06 -3.52 -8.69
C LEU A 165 -7.80 -4.15 -9.88
N ARG A 166 -8.42 -3.32 -10.74
CA ARG A 166 -9.08 -3.79 -11.96
C ARG A 166 -8.11 -4.53 -12.87
N ARG A 167 -6.87 -4.05 -13.02
CA ARG A 167 -5.85 -4.76 -13.81
C ARG A 167 -5.47 -6.11 -13.21
N ARG A 168 -5.46 -6.25 -11.88
CA ARG A 168 -5.18 -7.55 -11.22
C ARG A 168 -6.31 -8.55 -11.43
N VAL A 169 -7.55 -8.08 -11.45
CA VAL A 169 -8.73 -8.89 -11.78
C VAL A 169 -8.71 -9.28 -13.26
N ALA A 170 -8.48 -8.33 -14.16
CA ALA A 170 -8.46 -8.57 -15.61
C ALA A 170 -7.39 -9.60 -16.00
N ALA A 171 -6.19 -9.49 -15.43
CA ALA A 171 -5.10 -10.43 -15.68
C ALA A 171 -5.40 -11.86 -15.21
N ALA A 172 -6.34 -12.05 -14.29
CA ALA A 172 -6.74 -13.35 -13.78
C ALA A 172 -7.76 -14.08 -14.67
N GLY A 173 -8.39 -13.37 -15.60
CA GLY A 173 -9.64 -13.76 -16.26
C GLY A 173 -10.83 -13.45 -15.36
N ALA A 174 -11.72 -12.54 -15.78
CA ALA A 174 -12.81 -11.98 -14.97
C ALA A 174 -13.94 -12.97 -14.58
N THR A 175 -13.74 -14.27 -14.75
CA THR A 175 -14.78 -15.30 -14.61
C THR A 175 -14.64 -16.17 -13.37
N THR A 176 -13.57 -16.03 -12.58
CA THR A 176 -13.46 -16.79 -11.33
C THR A 176 -14.32 -16.18 -10.22
N PRO A 177 -14.88 -16.98 -9.29
CA PRO A 177 -15.65 -16.45 -8.15
C PRO A 177 -14.86 -15.40 -7.36
N ASP A 178 -13.57 -15.63 -7.13
CA ASP A 178 -12.69 -14.67 -6.44
C ASP A 178 -12.51 -13.36 -7.22
N ALA A 179 -12.43 -13.43 -8.55
CA ALA A 179 -12.32 -12.25 -9.40
C ALA A 179 -13.60 -11.42 -9.34
N VAL A 180 -14.77 -12.06 -9.33
CA VAL A 180 -16.07 -11.41 -9.16
C VAL A 180 -16.20 -10.77 -7.77
N ARG A 181 -15.85 -11.51 -6.71
CA ARG A 181 -15.86 -11.01 -5.33
C ARG A 181 -14.95 -9.79 -5.17
N LEU A 182 -13.72 -9.88 -5.66
CA LEU A 182 -12.78 -8.77 -5.62
C LEU A 182 -13.30 -7.58 -6.43
N ALA A 183 -13.78 -7.80 -7.67
CA ALA A 183 -14.32 -6.74 -8.53
C ALA A 183 -15.43 -5.93 -7.83
N ALA A 184 -16.33 -6.60 -7.11
CA ALA A 184 -17.37 -5.94 -6.33
C ALA A 184 -16.82 -5.11 -5.15
N ALA A 185 -15.67 -5.50 -4.58
CA ALA A 185 -15.05 -4.80 -3.47
C ALA A 185 -14.13 -3.63 -3.87
N ILE A 186 -13.72 -3.54 -5.14
CA ILE A 186 -12.74 -2.54 -5.63
C ILE A 186 -13.10 -1.10 -5.24
N PRO A 187 -14.31 -0.58 -5.50
CA PRO A 187 -14.61 0.83 -5.22
C PRO A 187 -14.42 1.19 -3.75
N VAL A 188 -14.67 0.23 -2.86
CA VAL A 188 -14.54 0.43 -1.43
C VAL A 188 -13.10 0.28 -0.98
N ILE A 189 -12.34 -0.67 -1.52
CA ILE A 189 -10.90 -0.79 -1.25
C ILE A 189 -10.19 0.51 -1.67
N ALA A 190 -10.49 1.00 -2.87
CA ALA A 190 -9.87 2.17 -3.46
C ALA A 190 -10.15 3.47 -2.67
N THR A 191 -11.28 3.56 -1.97
CA THR A 191 -11.69 4.74 -1.22
C THR A 191 -11.37 4.66 0.28
N GLN A 192 -11.40 3.46 0.88
CA GLN A 192 -11.31 3.30 2.33
C GLN A 192 -9.95 2.84 2.84
N VAL A 193 -9.10 2.25 2.00
CA VAL A 193 -7.76 1.84 2.44
C VAL A 193 -6.85 3.04 2.50
N THR A 194 -6.39 3.37 3.72
CA THR A 194 -5.40 4.41 3.97
C THR A 194 -4.21 3.83 4.73
N PRO A 195 -2.95 4.11 4.32
CA PRO A 195 -2.56 4.94 3.17
C PRO A 195 -2.86 4.25 1.83
N ARG A 196 -3.19 5.01 0.78
CA ARG A 196 -3.50 4.49 -0.57
C ARG A 196 -2.23 4.16 -1.34
N THR A 197 -1.48 3.20 -0.80
CA THR A 197 -0.27 2.67 -1.42
C THR A 197 -0.60 1.38 -2.18
N PRO A 198 0.08 1.09 -3.31
CA PRO A 198 -0.03 -0.20 -3.98
C PRO A 198 0.05 -1.39 -3.04
N ARG A 199 1.00 -1.38 -2.08
CA ARG A 199 1.16 -2.48 -1.13
C ARG A 199 -0.07 -2.64 -0.22
N ALA A 200 -0.58 -1.55 0.35
CA ALA A 200 -1.74 -1.60 1.24
C ALA A 200 -3.01 -2.05 0.50
N LEU A 201 -3.22 -1.55 -0.72
CA LEU A 201 -4.35 -1.92 -1.57
C LEU A 201 -4.31 -3.41 -1.94
N LEU A 202 -3.15 -3.92 -2.35
CA LEU A 202 -2.98 -5.34 -2.68
C LEU A 202 -3.10 -6.24 -1.44
N ALA A 203 -2.69 -5.77 -0.27
CA ALA A 203 -2.92 -6.48 1.00
C ALA A 203 -4.42 -6.59 1.32
N ALA A 204 -5.16 -5.49 1.20
CA ALA A 204 -6.61 -5.47 1.43
C ALA A 204 -7.38 -6.32 0.40
N ALA A 205 -7.01 -6.25 -0.88
CA ALA A 205 -7.57 -7.09 -1.93
C ALA A 205 -7.35 -8.58 -1.64
N ARG A 206 -6.16 -8.96 -1.17
CA ARG A 206 -5.88 -10.34 -0.78
C ARG A 206 -6.72 -10.78 0.42
N ALA A 207 -6.83 -9.93 1.44
CA ALA A 207 -7.68 -10.22 2.61
C ALA A 207 -9.16 -10.39 2.22
N THR A 208 -9.61 -9.72 1.16
CA THR A 208 -10.98 -9.86 0.62
C THR A 208 -11.20 -11.24 0.01
N VAL A 209 -10.22 -11.73 -0.75
CA VAL A 209 -10.32 -13.02 -1.45
C VAL A 209 -10.16 -14.20 -0.49
N LEU A 210 -9.33 -14.03 0.55
CA LEU A 210 -9.10 -15.04 1.59
C LEU A 210 -10.18 -15.07 2.68
N ALA A 211 -11.12 -14.12 2.68
CA ALA A 211 -12.23 -14.17 3.62
C ALA A 211 -13.18 -15.31 3.22
N ASP A 212 -13.45 -16.21 4.17
CA ASP A 212 -14.39 -17.31 3.98
C ASP A 212 -15.82 -16.79 3.76
N GLU A 213 -16.62 -17.54 2.99
CA GLU A 213 -18.04 -17.22 2.73
C GLU A 213 -18.91 -17.38 3.99
N ASP A 214 -18.40 -18.04 5.04
CA ASP A 214 -19.12 -18.41 6.26
C ASP A 214 -19.23 -17.28 7.31
N GLY A 215 -19.44 -16.05 6.83
CA GLY A 215 -19.98 -14.97 7.66
C GLY A 215 -18.97 -14.15 8.45
N GLN A 216 -17.68 -14.50 8.53
CA GLN A 216 -16.70 -13.60 9.13
C GLN A 216 -16.47 -12.36 8.26
N PRO A 217 -16.67 -11.13 8.78
CA PRO A 217 -16.32 -9.94 8.02
C PRO A 217 -14.81 -9.98 7.83
N GLY A 218 -14.36 -10.17 6.59
CA GLY A 218 -12.94 -10.01 6.27
C GLY A 218 -12.42 -8.64 6.73
N ALA A 219 -11.11 -8.43 6.74
CA ALA A 219 -10.50 -7.21 7.28
C ALA A 219 -11.15 -5.89 6.81
N LEU A 220 -11.67 -5.83 5.58
CA LEU A 220 -12.45 -4.69 5.08
C LEU A 220 -13.86 -4.57 5.65
N GLY A 221 -14.55 -5.68 5.88
CA GLY A 221 -15.83 -5.70 6.59
C GLY A 221 -15.66 -5.18 8.02
N GLN A 222 -14.58 -5.60 8.69
CA GLN A 222 -14.24 -5.13 10.03
C GLN A 222 -13.93 -3.62 10.07
N VAL A 223 -13.15 -3.12 9.09
CA VAL A 223 -12.88 -1.68 8.94
C VAL A 223 -14.15 -0.88 8.65
N ARG A 224 -15.03 -1.38 7.76
CA ARG A 224 -16.33 -0.72 7.46
C ARG A 224 -17.25 -0.66 8.67
N HIS A 225 -17.40 -1.77 9.39
CA HIS A 225 -18.24 -1.82 10.58
C HIS A 225 -17.72 -0.87 11.66
N LEU A 226 -16.39 -0.74 11.82
CA LEU A 226 -15.80 0.21 12.74
C LEU A 226 -16.08 1.67 12.34
N GLN A 227 -15.95 2.00 11.05
CA GLN A 227 -16.28 3.35 10.54
C GLN A 227 -17.77 3.67 10.68
N GLN A 228 -18.65 2.71 10.39
CA GLN A 228 -20.10 2.86 10.60
C GLN A 228 -20.42 3.09 12.08
N ALA A 229 -19.79 2.35 13.00
CA ALA A 229 -19.94 2.56 14.43
C ALA A 229 -19.46 3.97 14.85
N GLN A 230 -18.36 4.46 14.27
CA GLN A 230 -17.88 5.84 14.49
C GLN A 230 -18.87 6.89 13.96
N GLY A 231 -19.52 6.63 12.82
CA GLY A 231 -20.55 7.50 12.26
C GLY A 231 -21.80 7.64 13.13
N LEU A 232 -22.13 6.63 13.94
CA LEU A 232 -23.20 6.68 14.94
C LEU A 232 -22.81 7.45 16.22
N GLY A 233 -21.52 7.74 16.39
CA GLY A 233 -20.97 8.53 17.48
C GLY A 233 -20.00 7.75 18.37
N ARG A 234 -19.40 8.47 19.32
CA ARG A 234 -18.33 7.95 20.19
C ARG A 234 -18.77 6.76 21.06
N ALA A 235 -20.00 6.77 21.57
CA ALA A 235 -20.51 5.70 22.40
C ALA A 235 -20.69 4.39 21.60
N PRO A 236 -21.43 4.37 20.47
CA PRO A 236 -21.49 3.19 19.59
C PRO A 236 -20.13 2.63 19.19
N ALA A 237 -19.16 3.49 18.82
CA ALA A 237 -17.81 3.06 18.48
C ALA A 237 -17.06 2.35 19.62
N MET A 238 -17.13 2.90 20.84
CA MET A 238 -16.47 2.28 22.01
C MET A 238 -17.10 0.94 22.36
N LEU A 239 -18.43 0.85 22.37
CA LEU A 239 -19.12 -0.41 22.64
C LEU A 239 -18.83 -1.46 21.56
N PHE A 240 -18.81 -1.07 20.28
CA PHE A 240 -18.49 -1.95 19.17
C PHE A 240 -17.06 -2.52 19.26
N SER A 241 -16.10 -1.69 19.69
CA SER A 241 -14.72 -2.14 19.92
C SER A 241 -14.60 -3.15 21.06
N GLU A 242 -15.33 -2.95 22.16
CA GLU A 242 -15.32 -3.90 23.29
C GLU A 242 -15.98 -5.23 22.92
N LEU A 243 -17.07 -5.20 22.13
CA LEU A 243 -17.70 -6.43 21.64
C LEU A 243 -16.77 -7.22 20.71
N GLN A 244 -15.97 -6.55 19.86
CA GLN A 244 -14.95 -7.24 19.06
C GLN A 244 -13.87 -7.92 19.93
N ALA A 245 -13.55 -7.35 21.08
CA ALA A 245 -12.56 -7.92 21.99
C ALA A 245 -13.10 -9.07 22.84
N LEU A 246 -14.40 -9.04 23.19
CA LEU A 246 -15.07 -10.04 24.03
C LEU A 246 -15.79 -11.14 23.23
N GLY A 247 -16.01 -10.93 21.93
CA GLY A 247 -16.77 -11.81 21.05
C GLY A 247 -18.27 -11.55 21.12
N SER A 248 -18.89 -11.88 22.26
CA SER A 248 -20.31 -11.60 22.53
C SER A 248 -20.51 -11.14 23.97
N ALA A 249 -21.51 -10.31 24.20
CA ALA A 249 -21.85 -9.84 25.55
C ALA A 249 -23.31 -9.40 25.65
N SER A 250 -23.85 -9.45 26.87
CA SER A 250 -25.20 -8.95 27.16
C SER A 250 -25.14 -7.59 27.86
N ALA A 251 -26.24 -6.82 27.82
CA ALA A 251 -26.33 -5.53 28.50
C ALA A 251 -26.12 -5.59 30.02
N SER A 252 -26.25 -6.78 30.63
CA SER A 252 -25.99 -7.02 32.05
C SER A 252 -24.65 -7.69 32.33
N ASP A 253 -23.74 -7.77 31.36
CA ASP A 253 -22.42 -8.36 31.54
C ASP A 253 -21.54 -7.47 32.43
N GLU A 254 -21.13 -7.98 33.60
CA GLU A 254 -20.37 -7.21 34.59
C GLU A 254 -19.00 -6.78 34.07
N GLU A 255 -18.35 -7.59 33.23
CA GLU A 255 -17.06 -7.29 32.64
C GLU A 255 -17.18 -6.17 31.61
N LEU A 256 -18.18 -6.25 30.72
CA LEU A 256 -18.47 -5.20 29.75
C LEU A 256 -18.81 -3.86 30.42
N LEU A 257 -19.67 -3.89 31.45
CA LEU A 257 -20.08 -2.69 32.19
C LEU A 257 -18.91 -2.04 32.91
N ARG A 258 -18.03 -2.85 33.52
CA ARG A 258 -16.82 -2.39 34.21
C ARG A 258 -15.83 -1.72 33.25
N ARG A 259 -15.62 -2.28 32.05
CA ARG A 259 -14.71 -1.72 31.02
C ARG A 259 -15.20 -0.41 30.45
N LEU A 260 -16.51 -0.31 30.15
CA LEU A 260 -17.10 0.90 29.58
C LEU A 260 -17.36 1.98 30.64
N GLY A 261 -17.42 1.60 31.93
CA GLY A 261 -17.83 2.49 33.01
C GLY A 261 -19.28 2.96 32.87
N TRP A 262 -20.14 2.15 32.26
CA TRP A 262 -21.52 2.52 31.91
C TRP A 262 -22.54 1.77 32.77
N THR A 263 -23.76 2.33 32.84
CA THR A 263 -24.91 1.64 33.44
C THR A 263 -25.52 0.66 32.45
N ARG A 264 -26.15 -0.40 32.95
CA ARG A 264 -26.90 -1.38 32.14
C ARG A 264 -27.90 -0.73 31.16
N GLY A 265 -28.63 0.29 31.61
CA GLY A 265 -29.62 0.99 30.78
C GLY A 265 -28.99 1.71 29.59
N ARG A 266 -27.84 2.36 29.82
CA ARG A 266 -27.07 3.01 28.75
C ARG A 266 -26.50 1.98 27.77
N THR A 267 -25.93 0.89 28.26
CA THR A 267 -25.39 -0.18 27.42
C THR A 267 -26.49 -0.82 26.56
N ALA A 268 -27.67 -1.12 27.14
CA ALA A 268 -28.81 -1.64 26.40
C ALA A 268 -29.29 -0.70 25.29
N GLN A 269 -29.31 0.62 25.55
CA GLN A 269 -29.68 1.62 24.55
C GLN A 269 -28.68 1.64 23.38
N VAL A 270 -27.38 1.62 23.65
CA VAL A 270 -26.35 1.67 22.61
C VAL A 270 -26.26 0.33 21.86
N LEU A 271 -26.47 -0.81 22.52
CA LEU A 271 -26.59 -2.13 21.86
C LEU A 271 -27.74 -2.14 20.86
N LYS A 272 -28.90 -1.58 21.24
CA LYS A 272 -30.04 -1.46 20.35
C LYS A 272 -29.74 -0.55 19.14
N GLN A 273 -29.02 0.55 19.34
CA GLN A 273 -28.59 1.42 18.25
C GLN A 273 -27.63 0.71 17.28
N LEU A 274 -26.70 -0.09 17.78
CA LEU A 274 -25.80 -0.90 16.94
C LEU A 274 -26.57 -2.01 16.20
N GLU A 275 -27.57 -2.61 16.83
CA GLU A 275 -28.44 -3.65 16.24
C GLU A 275 -29.32 -3.07 15.13
N GLU A 276 -29.94 -1.91 15.37
CA GLU A 276 -30.71 -1.16 14.37
C GLU A 276 -29.85 -0.75 13.16
N ALA A 277 -28.55 -0.53 13.37
CA ALA A 277 -27.58 -0.25 12.32
C ALA A 277 -26.99 -1.50 11.65
N GLY A 278 -27.40 -2.70 12.08
CA GLY A 278 -26.92 -3.98 11.53
C GLY A 278 -25.49 -4.37 11.92
N LEU A 279 -24.88 -3.66 12.87
CA LEU A 279 -23.49 -3.89 13.29
C LEU A 279 -23.34 -5.03 14.31
N VAL A 280 -24.42 -5.34 15.04
CA VAL A 280 -24.49 -6.45 15.98
C VAL A 280 -25.80 -7.21 15.79
N ALA A 281 -25.79 -8.51 16.11
CA ALA A 281 -26.97 -9.35 16.14
C ALA A 281 -27.26 -9.79 17.59
N GLY A 282 -28.50 -9.62 18.04
CA GLY A 282 -28.97 -10.08 19.34
C GLY A 282 -29.61 -11.46 19.25
N HIS A 283 -29.15 -12.41 20.06
CA HIS A 283 -29.75 -13.73 20.24
C HIS A 283 -30.21 -13.92 21.68
N ASP A 284 -31.29 -14.66 21.89
CA ASP A 284 -31.78 -14.98 23.22
C ASP A 284 -31.09 -16.26 23.73
N ASP A 285 -30.20 -16.12 24.72
CA ASP A 285 -29.55 -17.26 25.35
C ASP A 285 -30.46 -17.88 26.42
N HIS A 286 -30.68 -19.18 26.29
CA HIS A 286 -31.54 -20.01 27.15
C HIS A 286 -30.73 -20.92 28.09
N ARG A 287 -29.39 -20.88 28.08
CA ARG A 287 -28.53 -21.87 28.77
C ARG A 287 -28.33 -21.65 30.28
N GLY A 288 -29.18 -20.89 31.00
CA GLY A 288 -29.00 -20.73 32.45
C GLY A 288 -30.21 -20.25 33.25
N SER A 289 -30.74 -21.16 34.08
CA SER A 289 -31.71 -20.94 35.19
C SER A 289 -33.15 -20.53 34.82
N PRO A 290 -34.16 -20.90 35.66
CA PRO A 290 -35.56 -20.55 35.44
C PRO A 290 -35.77 -19.04 35.70
N GLY A 291 -35.52 -18.24 34.66
CA GLY A 291 -35.65 -16.80 34.65
C GLY A 291 -35.85 -16.26 33.24
N ARG A 292 -36.18 -14.96 33.13
CA ARG A 292 -36.42 -14.27 31.86
C ARG A 292 -35.19 -14.40 30.93
N PRO A 293 -35.36 -14.77 29.65
CA PRO A 293 -34.24 -15.00 28.72
C PRO A 293 -33.30 -13.80 28.64
N ARG A 294 -31.98 -14.09 28.57
CA ARG A 294 -30.93 -13.07 28.52
C ARG A 294 -30.53 -12.85 27.07
N ARG A 295 -30.79 -11.65 26.55
CA ARG A 295 -30.35 -11.26 25.19
C ARG A 295 -28.85 -11.00 25.18
N VAL A 296 -28.12 -11.72 24.34
CA VAL A 296 -26.68 -11.63 24.11
C VAL A 296 -26.45 -11.05 22.73
N TYR A 297 -25.49 -10.14 22.60
CA TYR A 297 -25.18 -9.46 21.34
C TYR A 297 -23.77 -9.84 20.89
N ALA A 298 -23.64 -10.21 19.62
CA ALA A 298 -22.37 -10.47 18.95
C ALA A 298 -22.23 -9.55 17.74
N VAL A 299 -21.00 -9.22 17.34
CA VAL A 299 -20.76 -8.47 16.10
C VAL A 299 -21.27 -9.29 14.92
N THR A 300 -22.00 -8.66 14.00
CA THR A 300 -22.53 -9.35 12.82
C THR A 300 -21.38 -9.96 12.04
N GLY A 301 -21.32 -11.30 12.03
CA GLY A 301 -20.28 -12.09 11.40
C GLY A 301 -19.16 -12.62 12.31
N GLY A 302 -19.11 -12.24 13.60
CA GLY A 302 -18.30 -12.97 14.57
C GLY A 302 -19.03 -14.26 14.95
N GLY A 303 -18.68 -15.37 14.32
CA GLY A 303 -19.27 -16.68 14.64
C GLY A 303 -19.14 -17.01 16.13
N GLU A 304 -20.25 -17.43 16.73
CA GLU A 304 -20.30 -18.10 18.02
C GLU A 304 -19.82 -19.55 17.84
N ASP A 305 -18.62 -19.87 18.33
CA ASP A 305 -18.29 -21.23 18.74
C ASP A 305 -18.39 -21.29 20.27
N GLY A 306 -19.48 -21.92 20.75
CA GLY A 306 -19.80 -22.15 22.17
C GLY A 306 -20.63 -23.41 22.39
#